data_AF-A0A645FPS0-F1
#
_entry.id   AF-A0A645FPS0-F1
#
_cell.length_a   1.000
_cell.length_b   1.000
_cell.length_c   1.000
_cell.angle_alpha   90.00
_cell.angle_beta   90.00
_cell.angle_gamma   90.00
#
_symmetry.space_group_name_H-M   'P 1'
#
loop_
_entity.id
_entity.type
_entity.pdbx_description
1 polymer ?
#
loop_
_entity_poly.entity_id
_entity_poly.type
_entity_poly.pdbx_seq_one_letter_code
_entity_poly.pdbx_strand_id
1 'polypeptide(L)'
;MANLLAEIPELRASDVAVGAVNALLSLWENSLTKHPYLFYMGTDFRKLKAPSCWYDLVSVADAISKYPFARSDKRFLEMIELIKNKQDCDGFFIPESVYLKFKAWDFGQKKCPSSYLTYLCYKIFDRIGIIS
;
A
#
# COMPACT_ATOMS: atom_id res chain seq x y z
N MET A 1 4.72 -11.66 4.84
CA MET A 1 3.88 -12.60 5.62
C MET A 1 2.39 -12.28 5.52
N ALA A 2 1.93 -11.09 5.94
CA ALA A 2 0.50 -10.72 5.85
C ALA A 2 -0.10 -10.92 4.45
N ASN A 3 0.61 -10.60 3.38
CA ASN A 3 0.07 -10.81 2.03
C ASN A 3 -0.22 -12.30 1.71
N LEU A 4 0.62 -13.22 2.19
CA LEU A 4 0.45 -14.67 1.98
C LEU A 4 -0.72 -15.21 2.80
N LEU A 5 -0.80 -14.82 4.08
CA LEU A 5 -1.88 -15.26 4.98
C LEU A 5 -3.26 -14.85 4.46
N ALA A 6 -3.35 -13.75 3.72
CA ALA A 6 -4.60 -13.28 3.12
C ALA A 6 -5.11 -14.21 2.00
N GLU A 7 -4.22 -14.92 1.31
CA GLU A 7 -4.57 -15.81 0.21
C GLU A 7 -5.06 -17.19 0.69
N ILE A 8 -4.88 -17.51 1.98
CA ILE A 8 -5.30 -18.78 2.60
C ILE A 8 -6.54 -18.49 3.45
N PRO A 9 -7.76 -18.88 3.04
CA PRO A 9 -9.00 -18.51 3.71
C PRO A 9 -9.03 -18.82 5.21
N GLU A 10 -8.48 -19.97 5.61
CA GLU A 10 -8.42 -20.46 6.98
C GLU A 10 -7.51 -19.60 7.87
N LEU A 11 -6.50 -18.97 7.27
CA LEU A 11 -5.53 -18.14 7.98
C LEU A 11 -5.89 -16.66 7.96
N ARG A 12 -6.76 -16.22 7.04
CA ARG A 12 -7.09 -14.80 6.81
C ARG A 12 -7.62 -14.08 8.05
N ALA A 13 -8.33 -14.78 8.94
CA ALA A 13 -8.85 -14.22 10.19
C ALA A 13 -8.20 -14.83 11.44
N SER A 14 -7.09 -15.56 11.28
CA SER A 14 -6.36 -16.17 12.39
C SER A 14 -5.66 -15.11 13.25
N ASP A 15 -5.36 -15.45 14.50
CA ASP A 15 -4.59 -14.58 15.41
C ASP A 15 -3.23 -14.16 14.81
N VAL A 16 -2.62 -15.04 14.00
CA VAL A 16 -1.37 -14.76 13.30
C VAL A 16 -1.56 -13.66 12.26
N ALA A 17 -2.66 -13.71 11.50
CA ALA A 17 -2.99 -12.67 10.52
C ALA A 17 -3.34 -11.34 11.20
N VAL A 18 -4.15 -11.39 12.26
CA VAL A 18 -4.49 -10.21 13.07
C VAL A 18 -3.23 -9.57 13.66
N GLY A 19 -2.33 -10.37 14.23
CA GLY A 19 -1.05 -9.92 14.75
C GLY A 19 -0.16 -9.29 13.67
N ALA A 20 -0.08 -9.91 12.49
CA ALA A 20 0.70 -9.39 11.37
C ALA A 20 0.16 -8.06 10.83
N VAL A 21 -1.17 -7.91 10.73
CA VAL A 21 -1.81 -6.66 10.30
C VAL A 21 -1.61 -5.58 11.37
N ASN A 22 -1.83 -5.90 12.65
CA ASN A 22 -1.61 -4.96 13.75
C ASN A 22 -0.15 -4.50 13.86
N ALA A 23 0.82 -5.35 13.53
CA ALA A 23 2.21 -4.95 13.46
C ALA A 23 2.44 -3.88 12.38
N LEU A 24 1.90 -4.07 11.16
CA LEU A 24 2.00 -3.08 10.08
C LEU A 24 1.33 -1.75 10.44
N LEU A 25 0.13 -1.80 11.03
CA LEU A 25 -0.60 -0.61 11.45
C LEU A 25 0.11 0.14 12.59
N SER A 26 0.67 -0.59 13.55
CA SER A 26 1.47 -0.01 14.64
C SER A 26 2.73 0.67 14.11
N LEU A 27 3.39 0.08 13.11
CA LEU A 27 4.57 0.69 12.47
C LEU A 27 4.21 1.99 11.75
N TRP A 28 3.04 2.06 11.13
CA TRP A 28 2.54 3.29 10.49
C TRP A 28 2.24 4.39 11.50
N GLU A 29 1.45 4.09 12.52
CA GLU A 29 1.07 5.04 13.57
C GLU A 29 2.31 5.65 14.25
N ASN A 30 3.33 4.82 14.46
CA ASN A 30 4.56 5.25 15.12
C ASN A 30 5.67 5.60 14.12
N SER A 31 5.35 5.79 12.84
CA SER A 31 6.35 5.93 11.77
C SER A 31 7.27 7.15 11.91
N LEU A 32 6.84 8.17 12.66
CA LEU A 32 7.61 9.38 12.94
C LEU A 32 8.56 9.23 14.15
N THR A 33 8.34 8.24 15.02
CA THR A 33 9.04 8.11 16.32
C THR A 33 9.73 6.76 16.52
N LYS A 34 9.23 5.69 15.89
CA LYS A 34 9.81 4.34 15.95
C LYS A 34 10.58 4.04 14.66
N HIS A 35 11.78 3.51 14.86
CA HIS A 35 12.71 3.17 13.78
C HIS A 35 13.25 1.74 13.91
N PRO A 36 12.39 0.71 13.85
CA PRO A 36 12.84 -0.66 14.01
C PRO A 36 13.67 -1.12 12.81
N TYR A 37 14.92 -1.52 13.08
CA TYR A 37 15.82 -2.29 12.19
C TYR A 37 15.71 -1.95 10.69
N LEU A 38 16.09 -0.73 10.28
CA LEU A 38 16.14 -0.29 8.87
C LEU A 38 14.79 -0.16 8.14
N PHE A 39 13.65 -0.55 8.73
CA PHE A 39 12.32 -0.48 8.12
C PHE A 39 11.60 0.83 8.43
N TYR A 40 12.26 1.93 8.08
CA TYR A 40 11.72 3.28 8.27
C TYR A 40 10.48 3.49 7.38
N MET A 41 9.35 3.80 8.00
CA MET A 41 8.20 4.35 7.28
C MET A 41 8.37 5.86 7.15
N GLY A 42 9.45 6.31 6.49
CA GLY A 42 9.79 7.73 6.31
C GLY A 42 9.08 8.37 5.12
N THR A 43 9.71 9.41 4.56
CA THR A 43 9.24 10.08 3.33
C THR A 43 9.29 9.15 2.11
N ASP A 44 10.31 8.30 2.01
CA ASP A 44 10.45 7.35 0.90
C ASP A 44 9.40 6.24 0.91
N PHE A 45 9.00 5.76 2.09
CA PHE A 45 7.93 4.76 2.22
C PHE A 45 6.61 5.27 1.65
N ARG A 46 6.34 6.57 1.83
CA ARG A 46 5.11 7.26 1.40
C ARG A 46 5.05 7.57 -0.10
N LYS A 47 6.08 7.23 -0.86
CA LYS A 47 6.11 7.41 -2.31
C LYS A 47 5.30 6.32 -3.00
N LEU A 48 4.49 6.69 -3.99
CA LEU A 48 3.84 5.70 -4.84
C LEU A 48 4.87 4.94 -5.67
N LYS A 49 4.73 3.62 -5.68
CA LYS A 49 5.68 2.71 -6.32
C LYS A 49 4.95 1.46 -6.83
N ALA A 50 5.41 0.95 -7.96
CA ALA A 50 4.96 -0.32 -8.52
C ALA A 50 6.15 -1.12 -9.10
N PRO A 51 6.09 -2.46 -9.13
CA PRO A 51 4.99 -3.33 -8.65
C PRO A 51 4.81 -3.38 -7.12
N SER A 52 3.67 -3.93 -6.68
CA SER A 52 3.31 -4.09 -5.26
C SER A 52 4.05 -5.25 -4.57
N CYS A 53 5.39 -5.21 -4.55
CA CYS A 53 6.21 -6.28 -3.98
C CYS A 53 7.25 -5.83 -2.95
N TRP A 54 7.43 -4.52 -2.76
CA TRP A 54 8.38 -3.99 -1.78
C TRP A 54 7.69 -3.61 -0.47
N TYR A 55 8.50 -3.16 0.48
CA TYR A 55 7.99 -2.52 1.69
C TYR A 55 7.79 -1.03 1.43
N ASP A 56 6.62 -0.67 0.89
CA ASP A 56 6.19 0.70 0.59
C ASP A 56 4.69 0.88 0.85
N LEU A 57 4.22 2.12 0.78
CA LEU A 57 2.84 2.50 1.03
C LEU A 57 1.84 1.68 0.22
N VAL A 58 2.05 1.55 -1.10
CA VAL A 58 1.11 0.86 -2.00
C VAL A 58 1.05 -0.63 -1.67
N SER A 59 2.20 -1.27 -1.45
CA SER A 59 2.29 -2.70 -1.16
C SER A 59 1.72 -3.06 0.21
N VAL A 60 1.95 -2.22 1.23
CA VAL A 60 1.37 -2.40 2.56
C VAL A 60 -0.14 -2.17 2.55
N ALA A 61 -0.62 -1.11 1.87
CA ALA A 61 -2.04 -0.86 1.72
C ALA A 61 -2.74 -1.99 0.95
N ASP A 62 -2.14 -2.52 -0.14
CA ASP A 62 -2.64 -3.68 -0.86
C ASP A 62 -2.78 -4.90 0.06
N ALA A 63 -1.74 -5.22 0.83
CA ALA A 63 -1.79 -6.35 1.76
C ALA A 63 -2.87 -6.19 2.83
N ILE A 64 -3.01 -5.02 3.45
CA ILE A 64 -4.00 -4.75 4.51
C ILE A 64 -5.43 -4.76 3.94
N SER A 65 -5.66 -4.21 2.73
CA SER A 65 -6.99 -4.13 2.12
C SER A 65 -7.70 -5.48 1.94
N LYS A 66 -6.91 -6.57 1.87
CA LYS A 66 -7.41 -7.95 1.74
C LYS A 66 -8.10 -8.47 3.01
N TYR A 67 -7.91 -7.81 4.14
CA TYR A 67 -8.45 -8.19 5.44
C TYR A 67 -9.69 -7.37 5.79
N PRO A 68 -10.92 -7.93 5.75
CA PRO A 68 -12.14 -7.17 6.03
C PRO A 68 -12.13 -6.46 7.38
N PHE A 69 -11.57 -7.09 8.42
CA PHE A 69 -11.50 -6.53 9.77
C PHE A 69 -10.65 -5.26 9.89
N ALA A 70 -9.76 -5.00 8.94
CA ALA A 70 -8.84 -3.87 8.99
C ALA A 70 -9.29 -2.67 8.13
N ARG A 71 -10.33 -2.84 7.30
CA ARG A 71 -10.74 -1.84 6.29
C ARG A 71 -11.27 -0.54 6.91
N SER A 72 -11.78 -0.61 8.14
CA SER A 72 -12.26 0.54 8.91
C SER A 72 -11.25 1.06 9.95
N ASP A 73 -10.04 0.50 10.01
CA ASP A 73 -9.01 0.97 10.94
C ASP A 73 -8.52 2.36 10.52
N LYS A 74 -8.51 3.32 11.45
CA LYS A 74 -8.12 4.72 11.17
C LYS A 74 -6.71 4.83 10.58
N ARG A 75 -5.76 4.04 11.08
CA ARG A 75 -4.36 4.04 10.62
C ARG A 75 -4.25 3.57 9.18
N PHE A 76 -5.09 2.59 8.80
CA PHE A 76 -5.18 2.14 7.42
C PHE A 76 -5.83 3.22 6.54
N LEU A 77 -6.92 3.83 6.99
CA LEU A 77 -7.61 4.89 6.26
C LEU A 77 -6.71 6.11 5.99
N GLU A 78 -5.79 6.45 6.90
CA GLU A 78 -4.75 7.48 6.66
C GLU A 78 -3.84 7.13 5.47
N MET A 79 -3.47 5.85 5.32
CA MET A 79 -2.69 5.39 4.15
C MET A 79 -3.50 5.56 2.86
N ILE A 80 -4.79 5.19 2.91
CA ILE A 80 -5.70 5.30 1.77
C ILE A 80 -5.91 6.75 1.37
N GLU A 81 -6.13 7.64 2.33
CA GLU A 81 -6.24 9.08 2.10
C GLU A 81 -4.96 9.63 1.48
N LEU A 82 -3.78 9.23 1.98
CA LEU A 82 -2.51 9.64 1.40
C LEU A 82 -2.33 9.16 -0.04
N ILE A 83 -2.75 7.93 -0.37
CA ILE A 83 -2.74 7.45 -1.76
C ILE A 83 -3.70 8.30 -2.59
N LYS A 84 -4.95 8.47 -2.14
CA LYS A 84 -5.99 9.22 -2.88
C LYS A 84 -5.59 10.67 -3.15
N ASN A 85 -4.95 11.34 -2.19
CA ASN A 85 -4.48 12.72 -2.34
C ASN A 85 -3.35 12.89 -3.37
N LYS A 86 -2.77 11.79 -3.87
CA LYS A 86 -1.76 11.78 -4.94
C LYS A 86 -2.35 11.45 -6.32
N GLN A 87 -3.67 11.28 -6.41
CA GLN A 87 -4.38 11.11 -7.66
C GLN A 87 -4.41 12.43 -8.43
N ASP A 88 -4.20 12.38 -9.75
CA ASP A 88 -4.37 13.56 -10.60
C ASP A 88 -5.86 13.85 -10.89
N CYS A 89 -6.12 14.95 -11.62
CA CYS A 89 -7.48 15.38 -11.96
C CYS A 89 -8.24 14.39 -12.83
N ASP A 90 -7.54 13.54 -13.57
CA ASP A 90 -8.12 12.55 -14.48
C ASP A 90 -8.28 11.17 -13.81
N GLY A 91 -7.92 11.07 -12.53
CA GLY A 91 -8.07 9.85 -11.75
C GLY A 91 -6.87 8.91 -11.83
N PHE A 92 -5.74 9.31 -12.42
CA PHE A 92 -4.54 8.48 -12.57
C PHE A 92 -3.45 8.80 -11.54
N PHE A 93 -2.43 7.95 -11.50
CA PHE A 93 -1.31 8.05 -10.57
C PHE A 93 0.04 8.04 -11.28
N ILE A 94 0.94 8.93 -10.85
CA ILE A 94 2.32 9.04 -11.32
C ILE A 94 3.25 8.35 -10.30
N PRO A 95 4.16 7.45 -10.72
CA PRO A 95 5.13 6.86 -9.79
C PRO A 95 6.08 7.92 -9.22
N GLU A 96 6.33 7.86 -7.92
CA GLU A 96 7.22 8.79 -7.21
C GLU A 96 8.57 8.15 -6.88
N SER A 97 8.62 6.81 -6.88
CA SER A 97 9.83 6.00 -6.75
C SER A 97 9.83 4.92 -7.83
N VAL A 98 11.00 4.64 -8.41
CA VAL A 98 11.13 3.71 -9.54
C VAL A 98 12.34 2.83 -9.37
N TYR A 99 12.25 1.59 -9.81
CA TYR A 99 13.40 0.70 -9.91
C TYR A 99 13.92 0.70 -11.34
N LEU A 100 15.15 1.18 -11.56
CA LEU A 100 15.69 1.42 -12.90
C LEU A 100 15.77 0.17 -13.79
N LYS A 101 15.83 -1.04 -13.21
CA LYS A 101 15.74 -2.28 -14.01
C LYS A 101 14.38 -2.44 -14.70
N PHE A 102 13.35 -1.73 -14.26
CA PHE A 102 12.02 -1.68 -14.87
C PHE A 102 11.78 -0.42 -15.69
N LYS A 103 12.81 0.32 -16.13
CA LYS A 103 12.66 1.58 -16.90
C LYS A 103 11.81 1.47 -18.18
N ALA A 104 11.67 0.27 -18.74
CA ALA A 104 10.89 0.01 -19.95
C ALA A 104 9.40 -0.23 -19.68
N TRP A 105 8.99 -0.34 -18.42
CA TRP A 105 7.59 -0.46 -18.01
C TRP A 105 7.00 0.94 -17.77
N ASP A 106 5.67 1.06 -17.85
CA ASP A 106 4.96 2.33 -17.65
C ASP A 106 5.18 2.95 -16.26
N PHE A 107 5.39 2.11 -15.24
CA PHE A 107 5.75 2.52 -13.87
C PHE A 107 7.26 2.74 -13.65
N GLY A 108 8.08 2.56 -14.69
CA GLY A 108 9.55 2.74 -14.65
C GLY A 108 10.02 4.19 -14.73
N GLN A 109 9.08 5.16 -14.66
CA GLN A 109 9.29 6.58 -14.87
C GLN A 109 8.47 7.43 -13.86
N LYS A 110 8.74 8.73 -13.77
CA LYS A 110 8.11 9.65 -12.78
C LYS A 110 7.51 10.94 -13.38
N LYS A 111 7.23 10.93 -14.68
CA LYS A 111 6.86 12.09 -15.49
C LYS A 111 5.40 12.06 -15.96
N CYS A 112 4.88 10.88 -16.28
CA CYS A 112 3.51 10.69 -16.74
C CYS A 112 2.78 9.64 -15.90
N PRO A 113 1.44 9.59 -15.97
CA PRO A 113 0.68 8.57 -15.27
C PRO A 113 1.03 7.15 -15.71
N SER A 114 0.95 6.20 -14.77
CA SER A 114 1.13 4.76 -15.03
C SER A 114 -0.21 4.05 -14.89
N SER A 115 -0.65 3.39 -15.97
CA SER A 115 -1.87 2.58 -15.95
C SER A 115 -1.77 1.43 -14.95
N TYR A 116 -0.59 0.81 -14.81
CA TYR A 116 -0.40 -0.29 -13.87
C TYR A 116 -0.43 0.16 -12.41
N LEU A 117 0.27 1.24 -12.05
CA LEU A 117 0.17 1.82 -10.71
C LEU A 117 -1.27 2.24 -10.41
N THR A 118 -1.94 2.86 -11.39
CA THR A 118 -3.34 3.26 -11.26
C THR A 118 -4.23 2.07 -10.96
N TYR A 119 -4.10 0.98 -11.73
CA TYR A 119 -4.81 -0.26 -11.48
C TYR A 119 -4.58 -0.80 -10.05
N LEU A 120 -3.34 -0.80 -9.56
CA LEU A 120 -3.04 -1.25 -8.19
C LEU A 120 -3.76 -0.41 -7.13
N CYS A 121 -3.78 0.92 -7.28
CA CYS A 121 -4.52 1.81 -6.38
C CYS A 121 -6.03 1.55 -6.43
N TYR A 122 -6.63 1.44 -7.63
CA TYR A 122 -8.05 1.14 -7.77
C TYR A 122 -8.43 -0.23 -7.22
N LYS A 123 -7.56 -1.23 -7.34
CA LYS A 123 -7.77 -2.55 -6.74
C LYS A 123 -7.87 -2.48 -5.20
N ILE A 124 -7.12 -1.58 -4.57
CA ILE A 124 -7.24 -1.32 -3.13
C ILE A 124 -8.60 -0.67 -2.84
N PHE A 125 -8.95 0.37 -3.61
CA PHE A 125 -10.20 1.11 -3.46
C PHE A 125 -11.44 0.25 -3.65
N ASP A 126 -11.42 -0.66 -4.63
CA ASP A 126 -12.45 -1.66 -4.89
C ASP A 126 -12.75 -2.50 -3.64
N ARG A 127 -11.70 -3.08 -3.04
CA ARG A 127 -11.83 -3.96 -1.88
C ARG A 127 -12.44 -3.27 -0.67
N ILE A 128 -12.29 -1.95 -0.57
CA ILE A 128 -12.80 -1.17 0.57
C ILE A 128 -14.07 -0.38 0.21
N GLY A 129 -14.59 -0.54 -1.00
CA GLY A 129 -15.87 0.02 -1.43
C GLY A 129 -15.85 1.52 -1.68
N ILE A 130 -14.73 2.09 -2.15
CA ILE A 130 -14.59 3.55 -2.39
C ILE A 130 -14.32 3.93 -3.86
N ILE A 131 -14.65 3.04 -4.81
CA ILE A 131 -14.64 3.41 -6.24
C ILE A 131 -15.74 4.45 -6.47
N SER A 132 -15.36 5.60 -7.04
CA SER A 132 -16.26 6.61 -7.60
C SER A 132 -16.73 6.21 -8.99
#